data_AF-A0A1L3JGS0-F1
#
_entry.id   AF-A0A1L3JGS0-F1
#
_cell.length_a   1.000
_cell.length_b   1.000
_cell.length_c   1.000
_cell.angle_alpha   90.00
_cell.angle_beta   90.00
_cell.angle_gamma   90.00
#
_symmetry.space_group_name_H-M   'P 1'
#
loop_
_entity.id
_entity.type
_entity.pdbx_description
1 polymer ?
#
loop_
_entity_poly.entity_id
_entity_poly.type
_entity_poly.pdbx_seq_one_letter_code
_entity_poly.pdbx_strand_id
1 'polypeptide(L)' 'MRKIIPYLYLIFGIIILVDGFTSFFKDKETYRILFNWYTENKYIFLLIKIVIAFAFLSFGYKRYKQSKI' A
#
# COMPACT_ATOMS: atom_id res chain seq x y z
N MET A 1 6.20 13.11 19.03
CA MET A 1 6.00 11.81 18.34
C MET A 1 4.69 11.70 17.55
N ARG A 2 3.55 12.29 17.98
CA ARG A 2 2.24 12.19 17.29
C ARG A 2 2.18 12.76 15.85
N LYS A 3 3.05 13.72 15.50
CA LYS A 3 3.06 14.37 14.17
C LYS A 3 3.72 13.52 13.07
N ILE A 4 4.51 12.50 13.40
CA ILE A 4 5.24 11.66 12.42
C ILE A 4 4.36 10.54 11.87
N ILE A 5 3.45 10.04 12.70
CA ILE A 5 2.50 8.96 12.38
C ILE A 5 1.81 9.13 11.02
N PRO A 6 1.19 10.28 10.67
CA PRO A 6 0.55 10.46 9.37
C PRO A 6 1.52 10.31 8.18
N TYR A 7 2.75 10.79 8.31
CA TYR A 7 3.75 10.68 7.26
C TYR A 7 4.18 9.22 7.05
N LEU A 8 4.30 8.43 8.13
CA LEU A 8 4.58 7.00 8.02
C LEU A 8 3.51 6.29 7.20
N TYR A 9 2.23 6.52 7.49
CA TYR A 9 1.13 5.92 6.72
C TYR A 9 1.16 6.29 5.24
N LEU A 10 1.47 7.56 4.92
CA LEU A 10 1.60 8.02 3.54
C LEU A 10 2.78 7.35 2.82
N ILE A 11 3.94 7.29 3.47
CA ILE A 11 5.14 6.64 2.94
C ILE A 11 4.88 5.15 2.69
N PHE A 12 4.27 4.44 3.65
CA PHE A 12 3.91 3.03 3.49
C PHE A 12 2.94 2.83 2.32
N GLY A 13 1.92 3.67 2.17
CA GLY A 13 0.99 3.61 1.03
C GLY A 13 1.71 3.74 -0.32
N ILE A 14 2.65 4.69 -0.44
CA ILE A 14 3.45 4.89 -1.65
C ILE A 14 4.35 3.69 -1.92
N ILE A 15 5.05 3.16 -0.90
CA ILE A 15 5.91 1.98 -1.04
C ILE A 15 5.11 0.78 -1.56
N ILE A 16 3.91 0.55 -1.02
CA ILE A 16 3.04 -0.54 -1.45
C ILE A 16 2.62 -0.38 -2.92
N LEU A 17 2.33 0.83 -3.38
CA LEU A 17 2.02 1.08 -4.79
C LEU A 17 3.23 0.83 -5.68
N VAL A 18 4.39 1.37 -5.34
CA VAL A 18 5.61 1.19 -6.14
C VAL A 18 5.98 -0.29 -6.23
N ASP A 19 5.96 -1.02 -5.11
CA ASP A 19 6.19 -2.47 -5.10
C ASP A 19 5.12 -3.23 -5.90
N GLY A 20 3.85 -2.86 -5.75
CA GLY A 20 2.72 -3.44 -6.48
C GLY A 20 2.87 -3.29 -7.99
N PHE A 21 3.09 -2.06 -8.47
CA PHE A 21 3.28 -1.79 -9.90
C PHE A 21 4.56 -2.41 -10.45
N THR A 22 5.70 -2.25 -9.78
CA THR A 22 6.97 -2.84 -10.24
C THR A 22 6.94 -4.37 -10.25
N SER A 23 6.23 -5.00 -9.32
CA SER A 23 6.00 -6.44 -9.36
C SER A 23 5.00 -6.84 -10.44
N PHE A 24 3.95 -6.05 -10.69
CA PHE A 24 2.95 -6.34 -11.72
C PHE A 24 3.54 -6.37 -13.13
N PHE A 25 4.52 -5.50 -13.42
CA PHE A 25 5.25 -5.51 -14.69
C PHE A 25 6.29 -6.63 -14.82
N LYS A 26 6.51 -7.41 -13.76
CA LYS A 26 7.33 -8.63 -13.78
C LYS A 26 6.39 -9.83 -13.86
N ASP A 27 6.49 -10.63 -14.90
CA ASP A 27 5.79 -11.91 -14.94
C ASP A 27 6.42 -12.84 -13.90
N LYS A 28 5.62 -13.23 -12.91
CA LYS A 28 6.01 -14.14 -11.82
C LYS A 28 4.96 -15.24 -11.75
N GLU A 29 5.38 -16.46 -11.42
CA GLU A 29 4.45 -17.57 -11.18
C GLU A 29 3.54 -17.30 -9.97
N THR A 30 4.10 -16.65 -8.94
CA THR A 30 3.35 -16.25 -7.74
C THR A 30 3.68 -14.83 -7.32
N TYR A 31 2.64 -14.10 -6.91
CA TYR A 31 2.72 -12.74 -6.43
C TYR A 31 2.39 -12.69 -4.93
N ARG A 32 3.32 -12.16 -4.13
CA ARG A 32 3.12 -11.97 -2.69
C ARG A 32 2.35 -10.69 -2.40
N ILE A 33 1.10 -10.82 -1.95
CA ILE A 33 0.22 -9.70 -1.63
C ILE A 33 0.70 -9.00 -0.35
N LEU A 34 0.65 -9.72 0.78
CA LEU A 34 1.06 -9.22 2.09
C LEU A 34 1.45 -10.39 3.01
N PHE A 35 2.50 -10.23 3.82
CA PHE A 35 3.01 -11.28 4.72
C PHE A 35 3.18 -12.63 4.02
N ASN A 36 2.36 -13.62 4.37
CA ASN A 36 2.38 -14.98 3.82
C ASN A 36 1.21 -15.26 2.85
N TRP A 37 0.53 -14.21 2.37
CA TRP A 37 -0.54 -14.34 1.40
C TRP A 37 -0.01 -14.14 -0.02
N TYR A 38 -0.29 -15.12 -0.88
CA TYR A 38 0.15 -15.18 -2.27
C TYR A 38 -1.04 -15.36 -3.22
N THR A 39 -0.87 -14.97 -4.47
CA THR A 39 -1.82 -15.24 -5.56
C THR A 39 -1.08 -15.47 -6.87
N GLU A 40 -1.63 -16.32 -7.72
CA GLU A 40 -1.13 -16.57 -9.09
C GLU A 40 -1.70 -15.56 -10.09
N ASN A 41 -2.79 -14.87 -9.74
CA ASN A 41 -3.44 -13.92 -10.63
C ASN A 41 -2.88 -12.50 -10.42
N LYS A 42 -2.11 -12.02 -11.40
CA LYS A 42 -1.49 -10.68 -11.37
C LYS A 42 -2.49 -9.53 -11.20
N TYR A 43 -3.71 -9.66 -11.74
CA TYR A 43 -4.73 -8.62 -11.62
C TYR A 43 -5.33 -8.59 -10.22
N ILE A 44 -5.58 -9.75 -9.62
CA ILE A 44 -6.02 -9.86 -8.21
C ILE A 44 -4.94 -9.30 -7.29
N PHE A 45 -3.67 -9.63 -7.54
CA PHE A 45 -2.53 -9.08 -6.82
C PHE A 45 -2.52 -7.54 -6.83
N LEU A 46 -2.61 -6.94 -8.03
CA LEU A 46 -2.55 -5.49 -8.18
C LEU A 46 -3.77 -4.81 -7.55
N LEU A 47 -4.96 -5.38 -7.73
CA LEU A 47 -6.19 -4.85 -7.12
C LEU A 47 -6.07 -4.80 -5.60
N ILE A 48 -5.63 -5.88 -4.96
CA ILE A 48 -5.46 -5.91 -3.51
C ILE A 48 -4.38 -4.93 -3.05
N LYS A 49 -3.25 -4.84 -3.77
CA LYS A 49 -2.20 -3.84 -3.48
C LYS A 49 -2.73 -2.41 -3.53
N ILE A 50 -3.54 -2.07 -4.54
CA ILE A 50 -4.16 -0.75 -4.66
C ILE A 50 -5.12 -0.49 -3.51
N VAL A 51 -5.99 -1.45 -3.15
CA VAL A 51 -6.94 -1.30 -2.04
C VAL A 51 -6.20 -1.06 -0.72
N ILE A 52 -5.17 -1.85 -0.44
CA ILE A 52 -4.37 -1.69 0.79
C ILE A 52 -3.64 -0.35 0.79
N ALA A 53 -2.98 0.02 -0.31
CA ALA A 53 -2.30 1.31 -0.40
C ALA A 53 -3.28 2.48 -0.22
N PHE A 54 -4.45 2.42 -0.85
CA PHE A 54 -5.48 3.46 -0.72
C PHE A 54 -5.98 3.57 0.72
N ALA A 55 -6.14 2.46 1.44
CA ALA A 55 -6.47 2.47 2.85
C ALA A 55 -5.38 3.20 3.66
N PHE A 56 -4.11 2.84 3.48
CA PHE A 56 -2.97 3.49 4.15
C PHE A 56 -2.90 4.99 3.86
N LEU A 57 -3.04 5.39 2.60
CA LEU A 57 -3.05 6.79 2.18
C LEU A 57 -4.22 7.56 2.81
N SER A 58 -5.42 6.96 2.80
CA SER A 58 -6.61 7.56 3.40
C SER A 58 -6.49 7.74 4.90
N PHE A 59 -5.95 6.75 5.61
CA PHE A 59 -5.68 6.85 7.05
C PHE A 59 -4.60 7.91 7.35
N GLY A 60 -3.51 7.92 6.58
CA GLY A 60 -2.45 8.93 6.68
C GLY A 60 -3.00 10.34 6.49
N TYR A 61 -3.80 10.55 5.45
CA TYR A 61 -4.44 11.83 5.16
C TYR A 61 -5.43 12.28 6.25
N LYS A 62 -6.32 11.38 6.69
CA LYS A 62 -7.27 11.68 7.80
C LYS A 62 -6.52 12.09 9.07
N ARG A 63 -5.47 11.35 9.42
CA ARG A 63 -4.64 11.64 10.61
C ARG A 63 -3.85 12.93 10.45
N TYR A 64 -3.35 13.22 9.26
CA TYR A 64 -2.68 14.48 8.93
C TYR A 64 -3.62 15.67 9.14
N LYS A 65 -4.84 15.60 8.59
CA LYS A 65 -5.86 16.64 8.74
C LYS A 65 -6.22 16.87 10.21
N GLN A 66 -6.45 15.81 10.98
CA GLN A 66 -6.72 15.90 12.42
C GLN A 66 -5.55 16.47 13.25
N SER A 67 -4.31 16.40 12.74
CA SER A 67 -3.13 16.93 13.45
C SER A 67 -2.86 18.41 13.18
N LYS A 68 -3.57 19.00 12.21
CA LYS A 68 -3.48 20.42 11.82
C LYS A 68 -4.66 21.27 12.33
N ILE A 69 -5.76 20.63 12.74
CA ILE A 69 -6.90 21.25 13.44
C ILE A 69 -6.59 21.20 14.93
#